data_AF-A0A536HGU6-F1
#
_entry.id   AF-A0A536HGU6-F1
#
_cell.length_a   1.000
_cell.length_b   1.000
_cell.length_c   1.000
_cell.angle_alpha   90.00
_cell.angle_beta   90.00
_cell.angle_gamma   90.00
#
_symmetry.space_group_name_H-M   'P 1'
#
loop_
_entity.id
_entity.type
_entity.pdbx_description
1 polymer ?
#
loop_
_entity_poly.entity_id
_entity_poly.type
_entity_poly.pdbx_seq_one_letter_code
_entity_poly.pdbx_strand_id
1 'polypeptide(L)' 'MSSEHTSDIQKRIYDFIVKYMRDEGMPPTNREIGSAMNIASTGHVDYHLSMLEKKEKGAD' A
#
# COMPACT_ATOMS: atom_id res chain seq x y z
N MET A 1 -5.41 2.97 20.62
CA MET A 1 -5.01 3.81 19.48
C MET A 1 -5.68 3.25 18.25
N SER A 2 -6.55 4.05 17.64
CA SER A 2 -7.67 3.67 16.78
C SER A 2 -7.28 2.86 15.54
N SER A 3 -7.85 1.65 15.42
CA SER A 3 -7.56 0.69 14.34
C SER A 3 -8.23 1.00 13.00
N GLU A 4 -8.89 2.16 12.85
CA GLU A 4 -9.66 2.48 11.64
C GLU A 4 -8.84 3.24 10.57
N HIS A 5 -7.85 4.04 10.94
CA HIS A 5 -7.11 4.84 9.96
C HIS A 5 -6.06 4.03 9.16
N THR A 6 -5.55 2.92 9.72
CA THR A 6 -4.52 2.11 9.06
C THR A 6 -5.07 1.18 7.99
N SER A 7 -6.35 0.78 8.05
CA SER A 7 -7.01 0.07 6.96
C SER A 7 -7.22 0.96 5.74
N ASP A 8 -7.51 2.24 5.96
CA ASP A 8 -7.82 3.16 4.87
C ASP A 8 -6.60 3.44 3.99
N ILE A 9 -5.43 3.64 4.61
CA ILE A 9 -4.19 3.84 3.85
C ILE A 9 -3.74 2.57 3.13
N GLN A 10 -3.91 1.40 3.74
CA GLN A 10 -3.63 0.11 3.11
C GLN A 10 -4.53 -0.13 1.89
N LYS A 11 -5.84 0.14 2.02
CA LYS A 11 -6.78 0.05 0.91
C LYS A 11 -6.40 1.00 -0.22
N ARG A 12 -6.08 2.25 0.09
CA ARG A 12 -5.64 3.24 -0.91
C ARG A 12 -4.34 2.85 -1.61
N ILE A 13 -3.38 2.26 -0.88
CA ILE A 13 -2.14 1.72 -1.46
C ILE A 13 -2.46 0.59 -2.43
N TYR A 14 -3.33 -0.36 -2.04
CA TYR A 14 -3.76 -1.45 -2.91
C TYR A 14 -4.47 -0.94 -4.18
N ASP A 15 -5.46 -0.07 -4.01
CA ASP A 15 -6.22 0.51 -5.12
C ASP A 15 -5.29 1.26 -6.10
N PHE A 16 -4.30 1.98 -5.57
CA PHE A 16 -3.28 2.64 -6.38
C PHE A 16 -2.42 1.64 -7.15
N ILE A 17 -1.92 0.58 -6.51
CA ILE A 17 -1.10 -0.46 -7.17
C ILE A 17 -1.88 -1.13 -8.31
N VAL A 18 -3.13 -1.54 -8.05
CA VAL A 18 -3.98 -2.18 -9.06
C VAL A 18 -4.22 -1.25 -10.25
N LYS A 19 -4.51 0.03 -9.99
CA LYS A 19 -4.69 1.02 -11.04
C LYS A 19 -3.39 1.24 -11.82
N TYR A 20 -2.28 1.46 -11.13
CA TYR A 20 -0.97 1.71 -11.74
C TYR A 20 -0.54 0.54 -12.63
N MET A 21 -0.71 -0.69 -12.17
CA MET A 21 -0.42 -1.89 -12.99
C MET A 21 -1.30 -2.00 -14.23
N ARG A 22 -2.56 -1.56 -14.16
CA ARG A 22 -3.46 -1.55 -15.32
C ARG A 22 -3.05 -0.50 -16.35
N ASP A 23 -2.63 0.66 -15.87
CA ASP A 23 -2.32 1.82 -16.71
C ASP A 23 -0.91 1.71 -17.32
N GLU A 24 0.08 1.28 -16.53
CA GLU A 24 1.51 1.24 -16.91
C GLU A 24 2.03 -0.16 -17.28
N GLY A 25 1.26 -1.21 -16.98
CA GLY A 25 1.66 -2.60 -17.25
C GLY A 25 2.73 -3.17 -16.31
N MET A 26 3.12 -2.44 -15.26
CA MET A 26 4.13 -2.84 -14.28
C MET A 26 3.79 -2.32 -12.86
N PRO A 27 4.27 -2.96 -11.78
CA PRO A 27 3.97 -2.51 -10.42
C PRO A 27 4.77 -1.25 -10.03
N PRO A 28 4.18 -0.31 -9.27
CA PRO A 28 4.90 0.88 -8.84
C PRO A 28 5.97 0.56 -7.79
N THR A 29 6.97 1.42 -7.69
CA THR A 29 8.00 1.42 -6.66
C THR A 29 7.48 2.02 -5.34
N ASN A 30 8.14 1.70 -4.22
CA ASN A 30 7.82 2.31 -2.92
C ASN A 30 7.91 3.84 -2.94
N ARG A 31 8.76 4.42 -3.80
CA ARG A 31 8.87 5.87 -3.96
C ARG A 31 7.63 6.45 -4.66
N GLU A 32 7.16 5.82 -5.72
CA GLU A 32 5.95 6.24 -6.45
C GLU A 32 4.70 6.11 -5.58
N ILE A 33 4.58 5.00 -4.85
CA ILE A 33 3.50 4.80 -3.86
C ILE A 33 3.57 5.89 -2.79
N GLY A 34 4.77 6.19 -2.27
CA GLY A 34 4.96 7.25 -1.27
C GLY A 34 4.53 8.62 -1.77
N SER A 35 4.92 8.99 -3.00
CA SER A 35 4.50 10.22 -3.65
C SER A 35 2.98 10.30 -3.85
N ALA A 36 2.34 9.21 -4.33
CA ALA A 36 0.89 9.17 -4.55
C ALA A 36 0.08 9.22 -3.25
N MET A 37 0.61 8.67 -2.16
CA MET A 37 -0.05 8.59 -0.85
C MET A 37 0.33 9.73 0.10
N ASN A 38 1.19 10.66 -0.31
CA ASN A 38 1.78 11.71 0.53
C ASN A 38 2.49 11.13 1.78
N ILE A 39 3.21 10.01 1.59
CA ILE A 39 4.03 9.35 2.61
C ILE A 39 5.49 9.68 2.32
N ALA A 40 6.13 10.40 3.24
CA ALA A 40 7.49 10.89 3.05
C ALA A 40 8.56 9.79 3.05
N SER A 41 8.33 8.67 3.75
CA SER A 41 9.31 7.59 3.92
C SER A 41 8.89 6.33 3.18
N THR A 42 9.78 5.82 2.33
CA THR A 42 9.62 4.52 1.66
C THR A 42 9.54 3.36 2.66
N GLY A 43 10.11 3.49 3.85
CA GLY A 43 9.99 2.49 4.92
C GLY A 43 8.58 2.43 5.53
N HIS A 44 7.86 3.56 5.55
CA HIS A 44 6.47 3.58 6.01
C HIS A 44 5.54 2.96 4.96
N VAL A 45 5.84 3.13 3.67
CA VAL A 45 5.19 2.39 2.58
C VAL A 45 5.42 0.88 2.73
N ASP A 46 6.68 0.47 2.91
CA ASP A 46 7.06 -0.94 3.09
C ASP A 46 6.32 -1.59 4.27
N TYR A 47 6.22 -0.87 5.40
CA TYR A 47 5.43 -1.31 6.54
C TYR A 47 3.96 -1.61 6.14
N HIS A 48 3.30 -0.70 5.42
CA HIS A 48 1.92 -0.93 4.98
C HIS A 48 1.78 -2.09 3.99
N LEU A 49 2.74 -2.28 3.09
CA LEU A 49 2.78 -3.42 2.17
C LEU A 49 2.95 -4.74 2.93
N SER A 50 3.86 -4.80 3.90
CA SER A 50 4.06 -6.00 4.73
C SER A 50 2.79 -6.38 5.52
N MET A 51 2.02 -5.38 5.93
CA MET A 51 0.76 -5.59 6.65
C MET A 51 -0.37 -6.03 5.70
N LEU A 52 -0.38 -5.57 4.44
CA LEU A 52 -1.29 -6.09 3.41
C LEU A 52 -1.00 -7.57 3.12
N GLU A 53 0.27 -7.93 2.94
CA GLU A 53 0.68 -9.32 2.68
C GLU A 53 0.32 -10.25 3.86
N LYS A 54 0.52 -9.79 5.10
CA LYS A 54 0.14 -10.57 6.29
C LYS A 54 -1.37 -10.76 6.43
N LYS A 55 -2.18 -9.77 6.03
CA LYS A 55 -3.64 -9.89 6.04
C LYS A 55 -4.14 -10.94 5.05
N GLU A 56 -3.49 -11.06 3.89
CA GLU A 56 -3.79 -12.11 2.91
C GLU A 56 -3.47 -13.51 3.46
N LYS A 57 -2.36 -13.65 4.17
CA LYS A 57 -1.86 -14.94 4.70
C LYS A 57 -2.47 -15.39 6.04
N GLY A 58 -3.45 -14.65 6.57
CA GLY A 58 -4.03 -14.85 7.90
C GLY A 58 -5.48 -15.33 7.92
N ALA A 59 -5.96 -15.93 6.82
CA ALA A 59 -7.32 -16.47 6.70
C ALA A 59 -7.36 -18.01 6.64
N ASP A 60 -6.42 -18.66 7.34
CA ASP A 60 -6.44 -20.10 7.65
C ASP A 60 -6.93 -20.33 9.09
#